data_AF-A0A850BC37-F1
#
_entry.id   AF-A0A850BC37-F1
#
_cell.length_a   1.000
_cell.length_b   1.000
_cell.length_c   1.000
_cell.angle_alpha   90.00
_cell.angle_beta   90.00
_cell.angle_gamma   90.00
#
_symmetry.space_group_name_H-M   'P 1'
#
loop_
_entity.id
_entity.type
_entity.pdbx_description
1 polymer ?
#
loop_
_entity_poly.entity_id
_entity_poly.type
_entity_poly.pdbx_seq_one_letter_code
_entity_poly.pdbx_strand_id
1 'polypeptide(L)'
;LIDDPLALRRPLAFHRLAHALGARVVPVSVLRREGAGSIAELLAPDLLAALKPRLAVQNDGTVDALLTSAGPAGAPFTEPHGHSIAVNGSAEMEALARGANSAVPLPGENPRLLRDFIEMRVLDYLSANVLRRTVFLDDAGSLVLDDNATAFPLHVDPRAEVRLLNALRSSARFPKNLRAALDALDRSSAAARFAPGSFEEWLISPRNLVALDERRVSLLSLLDAKIAASGGAAVQSL
;
A
#
# COMPACT_ATOMS: atom_id res chain seq x y z
N LEU A 1 -23.16 -9.02 7.01
CA LEU A 1 -22.41 -8.08 6.13
C LEU A 1 -21.61 -8.94 5.14
N ILE A 2 -22.28 -9.69 4.25
CA ILE A 2 -21.67 -10.80 3.48
C ILE A 2 -22.03 -10.71 1.98
N ASP A 3 -22.27 -9.50 1.47
CA ASP A 3 -22.98 -9.31 0.20
C ASP A 3 -22.18 -8.57 -0.87
N ASP A 4 -20.97 -8.10 -0.54
CA ASP A 4 -20.23 -7.16 -1.41
C ASP A 4 -18.79 -7.61 -1.76
N PRO A 5 -18.58 -8.35 -2.87
CA PRO A 5 -17.24 -8.63 -3.39
C PRO A 5 -16.50 -7.36 -3.87
N LEU A 6 -17.15 -6.20 -3.97
CA LEU A 6 -16.48 -4.92 -4.22
C LEU A 6 -15.66 -4.45 -3.01
N ALA A 7 -15.99 -4.89 -1.79
CA ALA A 7 -15.29 -4.49 -0.56
C ALA A 7 -13.79 -4.86 -0.58
N LEU A 8 -13.44 -6.00 -1.19
CA LEU A 8 -12.05 -6.47 -1.31
C LEU A 8 -11.28 -5.82 -2.46
N ARG A 9 -11.96 -5.19 -3.43
CA ARG A 9 -11.33 -4.62 -4.63
C ARG A 9 -10.33 -3.51 -4.29
N ARG A 10 -10.61 -2.68 -3.28
CA ARG A 10 -9.75 -1.56 -2.85
C ARG A 10 -8.47 -2.02 -2.11
N PRO A 11 -8.54 -2.89 -1.07
CA PRO A 11 -7.34 -3.52 -0.51
C PRO A 11 -6.50 -4.24 -1.57
N LEU A 12 -7.12 -5.01 -2.47
CA LEU A 12 -6.40 -5.71 -3.53
C LEU A 12 -5.72 -4.76 -4.53
N ALA A 13 -6.37 -3.63 -4.88
CA ALA A 13 -5.75 -2.57 -5.67
C ALA A 13 -4.56 -1.93 -4.93
N PHE A 14 -4.68 -1.69 -3.63
CA PHE A 14 -3.59 -1.15 -2.81
C PHE A 14 -2.40 -2.11 -2.75
N HIS A 15 -2.65 -3.41 -2.54
CA HIS A 15 -1.63 -4.46 -2.62
C HIS A 15 -0.94 -4.50 -4.00
N ARG A 16 -1.71 -4.52 -5.10
CA ARG A 16 -1.15 -4.51 -6.47
C ARG A 16 -0.34 -3.25 -6.76
N LEU A 17 -0.72 -2.10 -6.19
CA LEU A 17 0.05 -0.86 -6.29
C LEU A 17 1.38 -0.97 -5.54
N ALA A 18 1.38 -1.45 -4.28
CA ALA A 18 2.59 -1.67 -3.50
C ALA A 18 3.57 -2.63 -4.19
N HIS A 19 3.07 -3.75 -4.73
CA HIS A 19 3.88 -4.68 -5.52
C HIS A 19 4.41 -4.04 -6.81
N ALA A 20 3.60 -3.25 -7.52
CA ALA A 20 4.03 -2.57 -8.75
C ALA A 20 5.13 -1.52 -8.50
N LEU A 21 5.16 -0.92 -7.31
CA LEU A 21 6.19 0.02 -6.88
C LEU A 21 7.44 -0.66 -6.29
N GLY A 22 7.43 -1.98 -6.09
CA GLY A 22 8.48 -2.70 -5.38
C GLY A 22 8.62 -2.28 -3.92
N ALA A 23 7.51 -1.86 -3.30
CA ALA A 23 7.47 -1.42 -1.90
C ALA A 23 7.73 -2.61 -0.95
N ARG A 24 8.44 -2.32 0.14
CA ARG A 24 8.83 -3.25 1.20
C ARG A 24 7.84 -3.30 2.35
N VAL A 25 7.09 -2.22 2.57
CA VAL A 25 5.95 -2.24 3.49
C VAL A 25 5.06 -3.43 3.17
N VAL A 26 4.50 -4.08 4.18
CA VAL A 26 3.57 -5.19 3.96
C VAL A 26 2.17 -4.59 3.79
N PRO A 27 1.60 -4.51 2.57
CA PRO A 27 0.21 -4.11 2.36
C PRO A 27 -0.71 -5.24 2.85
N VAL A 28 -0.91 -5.31 4.16
CA VAL A 28 -1.85 -6.23 4.76
C VAL A 28 -3.24 -5.91 4.22
N SER A 29 -3.73 -6.83 3.41
CA SER A 29 -5.10 -6.85 2.94
C SER A 29 -5.75 -8.02 3.67
N VAL A 30 -6.33 -7.76 4.86
CA VAL A 30 -7.10 -8.76 5.61
C VAL A 30 -8.52 -8.26 5.82
N LEU A 31 -9.46 -9.16 5.57
CA LEU A 31 -10.67 -9.27 6.40
C LEU A 31 -10.84 -10.76 6.64
N ARG A 32 -10.76 -11.23 7.90
CA ARG A 32 -10.84 -12.66 8.24
C ARG A 32 -11.67 -12.94 9.47
N ARG A 33 -12.50 -13.97 9.37
CA ARG A 33 -12.66 -14.98 10.41
C ARG A 33 -12.75 -16.35 9.76
N GLU A 34 -11.84 -17.23 10.14
CA GLU A 34 -11.74 -18.63 9.65
C GLU A 34 -12.42 -19.60 10.64
N GLY A 35 -12.69 -20.87 10.29
CA GLY A 35 -12.37 -21.51 9.02
C GLY A 35 -13.37 -22.59 8.62
N ALA A 36 -13.59 -22.74 7.31
CA ALA A 36 -14.08 -23.99 6.71
C ALA A 36 -12.94 -25.04 6.67
N GLY A 37 -12.36 -25.35 7.83
CA GLY A 37 -11.34 -26.38 8.06
C GLY A 37 -9.99 -26.30 7.33
N SER A 38 -9.24 -25.20 7.22
CA SER A 38 -9.52 -23.77 7.40
C SER A 38 -9.31 -23.11 6.03
N ILE A 39 -10.42 -22.95 5.30
CA ILE A 39 -10.50 -23.12 3.83
C ILE A 39 -9.86 -24.44 3.35
N ALA A 40 -10.22 -25.57 3.98
CA ALA A 40 -9.79 -26.93 3.62
C ALA A 40 -8.26 -27.13 3.50
N GLU A 41 -7.51 -26.56 4.45
CA GLU A 41 -6.04 -26.47 4.44
C GLU A 41 -5.48 -25.77 3.17
N LEU A 42 -6.29 -24.84 2.66
CA LEU A 42 -6.05 -23.79 1.66
C LEU A 42 -6.00 -24.25 0.19
N LEU A 43 -6.53 -25.45 -0.05
CA LEU A 43 -6.98 -26.04 -1.33
C LEU A 43 -5.88 -26.44 -2.34
N ALA A 44 -6.17 -27.51 -3.10
CA ALA A 44 -5.40 -27.94 -4.25
C ALA A 44 -6.29 -28.76 -5.23
N PRO A 45 -5.82 -29.06 -6.45
CA PRO A 45 -5.10 -28.18 -7.36
C PRO A 45 -6.12 -27.56 -8.34
N ASP A 46 -6.75 -28.38 -9.17
CA ASP A 46 -7.93 -28.06 -9.98
C ASP A 46 -9.17 -27.84 -9.10
N LEU A 47 -9.25 -28.52 -7.95
CA LEU A 47 -10.13 -28.26 -6.80
C LEU A 47 -9.84 -26.90 -6.09
N LEU A 48 -8.81 -26.14 -6.53
CA LEU A 48 -8.53 -24.71 -6.22
C LEU A 48 -8.73 -23.75 -7.46
N ALA A 49 -9.10 -24.26 -8.65
CA ALA A 49 -9.23 -23.48 -9.89
C ALA A 49 -10.65 -23.02 -10.41
N ALA A 50 -11.79 -23.13 -9.68
CA ALA A 50 -13.18 -22.75 -10.08
C ALA A 50 -14.39 -22.66 -9.03
N LEU A 51 -14.26 -22.32 -7.73
CA LEU A 51 -15.30 -22.22 -6.62
C LEU A 51 -15.28 -20.94 -5.75
N LYS A 52 -14.17 -20.30 -5.41
CA LYS A 52 -12.92 -20.25 -6.16
C LYS A 52 -13.17 -19.72 -7.61
N PRO A 53 -14.28 -18.94 -7.79
CA PRO A 53 -14.17 -17.52 -8.16
C PRO A 53 -14.96 -16.55 -7.24
N ARG A 54 -15.70 -16.98 -6.20
CA ARG A 54 -16.60 -16.12 -5.39
C ARG A 54 -16.85 -16.62 -3.94
N LEU A 55 -16.06 -16.25 -2.92
CA LEU A 55 -16.29 -16.72 -1.53
C LEU A 55 -16.25 -15.64 -0.43
N ALA A 56 -17.18 -15.79 0.53
CA ALA A 56 -17.38 -15.03 1.77
C ALA A 56 -18.32 -15.85 2.70
N VAL A 57 -18.08 -15.92 4.00
CA VAL A 57 -18.73 -16.87 4.94
C VAL A 57 -18.71 -16.32 6.38
N GLN A 58 -19.88 -16.20 7.00
CA GLN A 58 -20.11 -15.92 8.43
C GLN A 58 -21.24 -16.89 8.90
N ASN A 59 -21.43 -17.25 10.19
CA ASN A 59 -21.08 -16.50 11.40
C ASN A 59 -20.65 -17.39 12.62
N ASP A 60 -20.57 -18.71 12.41
CA ASP A 60 -20.51 -19.79 13.39
C ASP A 60 -19.39 -20.84 13.14
N GLY A 61 -18.64 -20.70 12.04
CA GLY A 61 -17.47 -21.51 11.67
C GLY A 61 -16.92 -21.09 10.30
N THR A 62 -16.28 -19.92 10.24
CA THR A 62 -16.50 -18.94 9.16
C THR A 62 -15.37 -18.83 8.12
N VAL A 63 -15.48 -18.00 7.08
CA VAL A 63 -14.42 -17.63 6.10
C VAL A 63 -14.79 -16.32 5.37
N ASP A 64 -14.28 -15.18 5.81
CA ASP A 64 -13.96 -14.10 4.85
C ASP A 64 -12.42 -14.11 4.68
N ALA A 65 -11.88 -13.82 3.51
CA ALA A 65 -10.42 -13.78 3.34
C ALA A 65 -9.94 -12.94 2.15
N LEU A 66 -9.09 -11.97 2.46
CA LEU A 66 -7.89 -11.69 1.67
C LEU A 66 -6.71 -11.87 2.65
N LEU A 67 -5.54 -12.29 2.17
CA LEU A 67 -4.30 -12.34 2.94
C LEU A 67 -3.14 -12.12 1.97
N THR A 68 -2.18 -11.28 2.33
CA THR A 68 -0.88 -11.22 1.63
C THR A 68 0.25 -11.09 2.64
N SER A 69 1.01 -12.18 2.81
CA SER A 69 2.31 -12.20 3.46
C SER A 69 3.39 -12.20 2.38
N ALA A 70 4.39 -11.34 2.55
CA ALA A 70 5.66 -11.42 1.84
C ALA A 70 6.80 -11.72 2.83
N GLY A 71 6.59 -12.71 3.71
CA GLY A 71 7.72 -13.53 4.14
C GLY A 71 8.37 -14.19 2.91
N PRO A 72 9.68 -14.47 2.91
CA PRO A 72 10.37 -14.96 1.72
C PRO A 72 9.74 -16.26 1.19
N ALA A 73 9.20 -16.17 -0.03
CA ALA A 73 8.72 -17.27 -0.87
C ALA A 73 8.12 -18.51 -0.15
N GLY A 74 6.91 -18.38 0.38
CA GLY A 74 6.07 -19.53 0.74
C GLY A 74 6.05 -19.94 2.22
N ALA A 75 6.56 -19.11 3.14
CA ALA A 75 6.35 -19.33 4.56
C ALA A 75 4.85 -19.22 4.96
N PRO A 76 4.34 -20.05 5.88
CA PRO A 76 2.98 -19.91 6.39
C PRO A 76 2.78 -18.57 7.08
N PHE A 77 1.58 -17.99 6.98
CA PHE A 77 1.24 -16.73 7.65
C PHE A 77 1.23 -16.93 9.17
N THR A 78 2.23 -16.37 9.84
CA THR A 78 2.22 -16.13 11.29
C THR A 78 1.49 -14.82 11.55
N GLU A 79 0.64 -14.76 12.58
CA GLU A 79 0.05 -13.49 13.01
C GLU A 79 1.20 -12.51 13.35
N PRO A 80 1.21 -11.28 12.79
CA PRO A 80 2.31 -10.35 13.02
C PRO A 80 2.30 -9.92 14.49
N HIS A 81 3.29 -10.38 15.24
CA HIS A 81 3.60 -9.85 16.58
C HIS A 81 4.29 -8.49 16.43
N GLY A 82 4.00 -7.57 17.37
CA GLY A 82 4.36 -6.16 17.27
C GLY A 82 3.35 -5.24 17.95
N HIS A 83 3.27 -3.98 17.53
CA HIS A 83 2.37 -2.99 18.13
C HIS A 83 1.80 -1.99 17.12
N SER A 84 0.62 -1.42 17.43
CA SER A 84 -0.01 -0.39 16.61
C SER A 84 0.55 1.00 16.93
N ILE A 85 0.80 1.79 15.89
CA ILE A 85 1.25 3.18 15.96
C ILE A 85 0.17 4.08 15.34
N ALA A 86 -0.29 5.08 16.09
CA ALA A 86 -1.18 6.11 15.56
C ALA A 86 -0.44 6.98 14.53
N VAL A 87 -0.98 7.13 13.33
CA VAL A 87 -0.37 7.95 12.25
C VAL A 87 -0.33 9.43 12.61
N ASN A 88 -1.31 9.90 13.37
CA ASN A 88 -1.42 11.29 13.83
C ASN A 88 -1.10 11.38 15.33
N GLY A 89 -0.15 12.24 15.69
CA GLY A 89 0.15 12.59 17.09
C GLY A 89 1.01 11.59 17.87
N SER A 90 1.60 10.58 17.22
CA SER A 90 2.62 9.72 17.85
C SER A 90 4.03 10.30 17.69
N ALA A 91 4.86 10.16 18.73
CA ALA A 91 6.24 10.65 18.73
C ALA A 91 7.10 9.90 17.70
N GLU A 92 6.76 8.65 17.44
CA GLU A 92 7.35 7.75 16.45
C GLU A 92 7.15 8.30 15.03
N MET A 93 5.91 8.66 14.66
CA MET A 93 5.60 9.22 13.34
C MET A 93 6.19 10.61 13.16
N GLU A 94 6.26 11.41 14.22
CA GLU A 94 6.98 12.69 14.17
C GLU A 94 8.49 12.51 14.01
N ALA A 95 9.10 11.51 14.66
CA ALA A 95 10.51 11.18 14.49
C ALA A 95 10.80 10.73 13.05
N LEU A 96 9.96 9.86 12.48
CA LEU A 96 10.05 9.44 11.08
C LEU A 96 9.84 10.62 10.12
N ALA A 97 8.91 11.55 10.42
CA ALA A 97 8.72 12.77 9.64
C ALA A 97 9.93 13.71 9.70
N ARG A 98 10.59 13.86 10.86
CA ARG A 98 11.84 14.62 11.00
C ARG A 98 12.98 13.98 10.20
N GLY A 99 13.14 12.65 10.28
CA GLY A 99 14.11 11.91 9.46
C GLY A 99 13.86 12.09 7.96
N ALA A 100 12.60 11.93 7.53
CA ALA A 100 12.16 12.09 6.14
C ALA A 100 12.49 13.47 5.57
N ASN A 101 12.29 14.53 6.36
CA ASN A 101 12.55 15.91 5.95
C ASN A 101 14.04 16.28 5.98
N SER A 102 14.89 15.48 6.65
CA SER A 102 16.34 15.71 6.68
C SER A 102 17.01 15.18 5.40
N ALA A 103 17.85 15.99 4.77
CA ALA A 103 18.65 15.59 3.61
C ALA A 103 19.81 14.62 3.99
N VAL A 104 20.18 14.56 5.26
CA VAL A 104 21.25 13.71 5.81
C VAL A 104 20.66 12.79 6.88
N PRO A 105 21.08 11.51 6.98
CA PRO A 105 20.62 10.61 8.05
C PRO A 105 20.83 11.21 9.44
N LEU A 106 19.81 11.13 10.30
CA LEU A 106 19.90 11.62 11.67
C LEU A 106 20.58 10.58 12.60
N PRO A 107 21.22 10.99 13.71
CA PRO A 107 21.75 10.06 14.70
C PRO A 107 20.66 9.13 15.25
N GLY A 108 20.92 7.82 15.25
CA GLY A 108 19.95 6.81 15.71
C GLY A 108 18.82 6.49 14.72
N GLU A 109 18.84 7.05 13.50
CA GLU A 109 17.86 6.75 12.46
C GLU A 109 17.92 5.28 12.01
N ASN A 110 16.77 4.61 11.97
CA ASN A 110 16.63 3.32 11.29
C ASN A 110 16.28 3.56 9.81
N PRO A 111 17.21 3.35 8.85
CA PRO A 111 16.97 3.64 7.45
C PRO A 111 15.95 2.71 6.80
N ARG A 112 15.73 1.49 7.34
CA ARG A 112 14.69 0.58 6.86
C ARG A 112 13.30 1.11 7.22
N LEU A 113 13.10 1.44 8.50
CA LEU A 113 11.82 1.98 8.97
C LEU A 113 11.51 3.35 8.34
N LEU A 114 12.52 4.19 8.12
CA LEU A 114 12.34 5.45 7.41
C LEU A 114 11.93 5.24 5.93
N ARG A 115 12.53 4.25 5.26
CA ARG A 115 12.15 3.88 3.90
C ARG A 115 10.70 3.41 3.83
N ASP A 116 10.33 2.48 4.70
CA ASP A 116 8.96 1.96 4.84
C ASP A 116 7.94 3.10 5.05
N PHE A 117 8.28 4.09 5.88
CA PHE A 117 7.47 5.28 6.10
C PHE A 117 7.30 6.18 4.87
N ILE A 118 8.34 6.35 4.04
CA ILE A 118 8.22 7.07 2.76
C ILE A 118 7.37 6.26 1.76
N GLU A 119 7.57 4.94 1.69
CA GLU A 119 6.79 4.06 0.82
C GLU A 119 5.29 4.08 1.20
N MET A 120 4.96 4.05 2.50
CA MET A 120 3.60 4.29 3.00
C MET A 120 3.03 5.63 2.49
N ARG A 121 3.75 6.75 2.66
CA ARG A 121 3.29 8.08 2.21
C ARG A 121 3.05 8.13 0.70
N VAL A 122 3.91 7.47 -0.08
CA VAL A 122 3.77 7.36 -1.54
C VAL A 122 2.51 6.57 -1.90
N LEU A 123 2.28 5.43 -1.24
CA LEU A 123 1.09 4.60 -1.47
C LEU A 123 -0.20 5.31 -1.06
N ASP A 124 -0.20 6.01 0.07
CA ASP A 124 -1.36 6.77 0.54
C ASP A 124 -1.68 7.93 -0.42
N TYR A 125 -0.67 8.61 -0.97
CA TYR A 125 -0.89 9.64 -2.00
C TYR A 125 -1.46 9.03 -3.30
N LEU A 126 -0.79 8.05 -3.88
CA LEU A 126 -1.17 7.44 -5.16
C LEU A 126 -2.52 6.70 -5.11
N SER A 127 -2.90 6.17 -3.94
CA SER A 127 -4.22 5.59 -3.72
C SER A 127 -5.26 6.59 -3.20
N ALA A 128 -4.85 7.77 -2.72
CA ALA A 128 -5.65 8.73 -1.94
C ALA A 128 -6.28 8.11 -0.69
N ASN A 129 -5.53 7.24 0.00
CA ASN A 129 -5.87 6.84 1.36
C ASN A 129 -5.61 8.01 2.33
N VAL A 130 -6.52 8.97 2.34
CA VAL A 130 -6.47 10.15 3.23
C VAL A 130 -6.95 9.86 4.67
N LEU A 131 -7.36 8.62 4.95
CA LEU A 131 -8.03 8.24 6.20
C LEU A 131 -7.21 7.32 7.10
N ARG A 132 -6.01 6.87 6.69
CA ARG A 132 -5.16 5.98 7.48
C ARG A 132 -4.93 6.54 8.90
N ARG A 133 -5.45 5.83 9.90
CA ARG A 133 -5.38 6.24 11.32
C ARG A 133 -4.23 5.57 12.06
N THR A 134 -3.96 4.32 11.70
CA THR A 134 -2.99 3.42 12.33
C THR A 134 -2.12 2.77 11.28
N VAL A 135 -0.96 2.33 11.73
CA VAL A 135 -0.18 1.26 11.11
C VAL A 135 0.22 0.29 12.21
N PHE A 136 0.77 -0.85 11.82
CA PHE A 136 1.37 -1.79 12.74
C PHE A 136 2.88 -1.87 12.47
N LEU A 137 3.70 -1.91 13.53
CA LEU A 137 5.13 -2.15 13.45
C LEU A 137 5.37 -3.56 13.97
N ASP A 138 5.84 -4.45 13.08
CA ASP A 138 6.14 -5.84 13.45
C ASP A 138 7.45 -5.96 14.24
N ASP A 139 7.63 -7.11 14.91
CA ASP A 139 8.84 -7.44 15.67
C ASP A 139 10.11 -7.54 14.78
N ALA A 140 9.96 -7.66 13.45
CA ALA A 140 11.05 -7.60 12.49
C ALA A 140 11.47 -6.16 12.13
N GLY A 141 10.72 -5.16 12.60
CA GLY A 141 10.98 -3.73 12.40
C GLY A 141 10.47 -3.15 11.08
N SER A 142 9.47 -3.78 10.45
CA SER A 142 8.84 -3.32 9.20
C SER A 142 7.45 -2.72 9.43
N LEU A 143 7.06 -1.75 8.59
CA LEU A 143 5.69 -1.23 8.64
C LEU A 143 4.72 -2.13 7.88
N VAL A 144 3.67 -2.50 8.62
CA VAL A 144 2.52 -3.25 8.15
C VAL A 144 1.35 -2.27 8.00
N LEU A 145 0.79 -2.22 6.79
CA LEU A 145 -0.31 -1.33 6.42
C LEU A 145 -1.59 -2.16 6.32
N ASP A 146 -2.47 -2.09 7.32
CA ASP A 146 -3.68 -2.91 7.46
C ASP A 146 -4.97 -2.17 7.03
N ASP A 147 -5.12 -0.89 7.42
CA ASP A 147 -6.27 -0.04 7.05
C ASP A 147 -6.17 0.49 5.61
N ASN A 148 -6.46 -0.38 4.63
CA ASN A 148 -6.41 -0.09 3.19
C ASN A 148 -7.79 -0.08 2.49
N ALA A 149 -8.89 -0.31 3.22
CA ALA A 149 -10.25 -0.32 2.64
C ALA A 149 -10.72 1.06 2.14
N THR A 150 -10.08 2.11 2.65
CA THR A 150 -10.28 3.53 2.33
C THR A 150 -9.48 4.01 1.11
N ALA A 151 -8.61 3.17 0.54
CA ALA A 151 -7.87 3.42 -0.69
C ALA A 151 -8.80 3.56 -1.91
N PHE A 152 -8.39 4.36 -2.91
CA PHE A 152 -9.13 4.59 -4.15
C PHE A 152 -10.62 4.99 -3.95
N PRO A 153 -10.92 6.01 -3.13
CA PRO A 153 -12.29 6.49 -2.97
C PRO A 153 -12.78 7.16 -4.27
N LEU A 154 -14.09 7.14 -4.52
CA LEU A 154 -14.68 7.75 -5.73
C LEU A 154 -14.57 9.29 -5.78
N HIS A 155 -14.37 9.89 -4.60
CA HIS A 155 -14.18 11.31 -4.38
C HIS A 155 -13.15 11.49 -3.26
N VAL A 156 -12.20 12.40 -3.48
CA VAL A 156 -11.18 12.80 -2.50
C VAL A 156 -11.45 14.27 -2.15
N ASP A 157 -11.32 14.67 -0.89
CA ASP A 157 -11.24 16.09 -0.54
C ASP A 157 -9.92 16.66 -1.09
N PRO A 158 -9.93 17.64 -2.01
CA PRO A 158 -8.70 18.21 -2.58
C PRO A 158 -7.74 18.74 -1.51
N ARG A 159 -8.26 19.24 -0.38
CA ARG A 159 -7.43 19.70 0.74
C ARG A 159 -6.71 18.55 1.43
N ALA A 160 -7.35 17.39 1.54
CA ALA A 160 -6.76 16.18 2.10
C ALA A 160 -5.66 15.61 1.19
N GLU A 161 -5.89 15.58 -0.13
CA GLU A 161 -4.89 15.15 -1.10
C GLU A 161 -3.66 16.09 -1.12
N VAL A 162 -3.90 17.41 -1.08
CA VAL A 162 -2.82 18.42 -0.97
C VAL A 162 -2.00 18.25 0.32
N ARG A 163 -2.58 17.77 1.43
CA ARG A 163 -1.80 17.42 2.64
C ARG A 163 -0.85 16.24 2.40
N LEU A 164 -1.31 15.19 1.70
CA LEU A 164 -0.45 14.05 1.35
C LEU A 164 0.70 14.47 0.43
N LEU A 165 0.40 15.25 -0.62
CA LEU A 165 1.42 15.77 -1.53
C LEU A 165 2.41 16.72 -0.81
N ASN A 166 1.94 17.57 0.11
CA ASN A 166 2.81 18.44 0.90
C ASN A 166 3.74 17.65 1.85
N ALA A 167 3.28 16.53 2.43
CA ALA A 167 4.13 15.65 3.24
C ALA A 167 5.26 15.02 2.40
N LEU A 168 4.97 14.60 1.17
CA LEU A 168 5.97 14.15 0.20
C LEU A 168 6.89 15.31 -0.24
N ARG A 169 6.35 16.51 -0.46
CA ARG A 169 7.14 17.70 -0.84
C ARG A 169 8.16 18.09 0.23
N SER A 170 7.82 17.96 1.50
CA SER A 170 8.75 18.19 2.63
C SER A 170 9.82 17.11 2.77
N SER A 171 9.56 15.89 2.27
CA SER A 171 10.50 14.77 2.38
C SER A 171 11.73 15.02 1.46
N ALA A 172 12.93 14.90 1.99
CA ALA A 172 14.18 15.13 1.26
C ALA A 172 14.74 13.87 0.61
N ARG A 173 14.45 12.69 1.18
CA ARG A 173 14.98 11.38 0.77
C ARG A 173 13.86 10.41 0.41
N PHE A 174 14.11 9.58 -0.60
CA PHE A 174 13.17 8.65 -1.23
C PHE A 174 13.85 7.31 -1.56
N PRO A 175 13.08 6.22 -1.72
CA PRO A 175 13.61 4.92 -2.13
C PRO A 175 14.29 4.96 -3.51
N LYS A 176 15.46 4.31 -3.63
CA LYS A 176 16.31 4.25 -4.83
C LYS A 176 15.60 3.92 -6.13
N ASN A 177 14.61 3.03 -6.07
CA ASN A 177 13.93 2.51 -7.25
C ASN A 177 12.60 3.24 -7.55
N LEU A 178 12.18 4.18 -6.71
CA LEU A 178 10.83 4.78 -6.78
C LEU A 178 10.56 5.44 -8.13
N ARG A 179 11.51 6.25 -8.65
CA ARG A 179 11.33 6.94 -9.93
C ARG A 179 11.12 5.95 -11.08
N ALA A 180 11.98 4.94 -11.18
CA ALA A 180 11.88 3.91 -12.21
C ALA A 180 10.58 3.09 -12.10
N ALA A 181 10.10 2.82 -10.89
CA ALA A 181 8.84 2.11 -10.69
C ALA A 181 7.61 2.96 -11.05
N LEU A 182 7.66 4.29 -10.82
CA LEU A 182 6.62 5.24 -11.26
C LEU A 182 6.61 5.43 -12.78
N ASP A 183 7.76 5.36 -13.44
CA ASP A 183 7.84 5.35 -14.91
C ASP A 183 7.27 4.03 -15.48
N ALA A 184 7.60 2.88 -14.87
CA ALA A 184 7.09 1.57 -15.28
C ALA A 184 5.58 1.38 -15.01
N LEU A 185 4.98 2.18 -14.13
CA LEU A 185 3.53 2.20 -13.86
C LEU A 185 2.80 3.21 -14.77
N ASP A 186 3.10 3.21 -16.07
CA ASP A 186 2.38 4.04 -17.04
C ASP A 186 0.88 3.71 -17.14
N ARG A 187 0.13 4.51 -17.91
CA ARG A 187 -1.32 4.34 -18.08
C ARG A 187 -1.77 2.97 -18.58
N SER A 188 -1.02 2.36 -19.51
CA SER A 188 -1.31 1.01 -20.04
C SER A 188 -1.00 -0.06 -18.99
N SER A 189 0.13 0.11 -18.31
CA SER A 189 0.63 -0.72 -17.22
C SER A 189 -0.34 -0.73 -16.02
N ALA A 190 -0.92 0.43 -15.68
CA ALA A 190 -1.94 0.59 -14.66
C ALA A 190 -3.30 0.00 -15.08
N ALA A 191 -3.75 0.26 -16.31
CA ALA A 191 -5.01 -0.30 -16.82
C ALA A 191 -5.01 -1.83 -16.76
N ALA A 192 -3.95 -2.48 -17.26
CA ALA A 192 -3.80 -3.94 -17.20
C ALA A 192 -3.79 -4.52 -15.77
N ARG A 193 -3.35 -3.74 -14.76
CA ARG A 193 -3.27 -4.17 -13.35
C ARG A 193 -4.57 -3.97 -12.56
N PHE A 194 -5.32 -2.90 -12.84
CA PHE A 194 -6.45 -2.48 -12.01
C PHE A 194 -7.82 -2.46 -12.72
N ALA A 195 -7.85 -2.48 -14.05
CA ALA A 195 -9.08 -2.63 -14.84
C ALA A 195 -8.85 -3.53 -16.08
N PRO A 196 -8.41 -4.79 -15.88
CA PRO A 196 -8.39 -5.76 -16.98
C PRO A 196 -9.82 -6.04 -17.46
N GLY A 197 -9.97 -6.36 -18.74
CA GLY A 197 -11.21 -6.92 -19.30
C GLY A 197 -12.49 -6.14 -18.95
N SER A 198 -13.48 -6.85 -18.42
CA SER A 198 -14.84 -6.32 -18.20
C SER A 198 -15.02 -5.71 -16.80
N PHE A 199 -16.14 -5.01 -16.60
CA PHE A 199 -16.46 -4.28 -15.36
C PHE A 199 -16.46 -5.16 -14.09
N GLU A 200 -16.75 -6.45 -14.24
CA GLU A 200 -16.71 -7.47 -13.20
C GLU A 200 -15.29 -7.73 -12.66
N GLU A 201 -14.26 -7.49 -13.48
CA GLU A 201 -12.84 -7.74 -13.17
C GLU A 201 -12.12 -6.48 -12.66
N TRP A 202 -12.73 -5.29 -12.79
CA TRP A 202 -12.12 -4.02 -12.41
C TRP A 202 -11.97 -3.85 -10.90
N LEU A 203 -10.75 -3.66 -10.42
CA LEU A 203 -10.47 -3.36 -9.02
C LEU A 203 -10.75 -1.88 -8.67
N ILE A 204 -10.55 -0.97 -9.62
CA ILE A 204 -10.85 0.46 -9.46
C ILE A 204 -11.58 0.98 -10.69
N SER A 205 -12.34 2.07 -10.53
CA SER A 205 -13.05 2.70 -11.64
C SER A 205 -12.09 3.36 -12.66
N PRO A 206 -12.50 3.58 -13.92
CA PRO A 206 -11.70 4.33 -14.89
C PRO A 206 -11.34 5.75 -14.42
N ARG A 207 -12.22 6.37 -13.60
CA ARG A 207 -11.93 7.66 -12.95
C ARG A 207 -10.75 7.56 -11.98
N ASN A 208 -10.67 6.48 -11.20
CA ASN A 208 -9.55 6.25 -10.29
C ASN A 208 -8.25 5.92 -11.04
N LEU A 209 -8.32 5.31 -12.23
CA LEU A 209 -7.15 5.14 -13.11
C LEU A 209 -6.62 6.47 -13.65
N VAL A 210 -7.50 7.37 -14.10
CA VAL A 210 -7.10 8.74 -14.52
C VAL A 210 -6.47 9.49 -13.34
N ALA A 211 -7.12 9.51 -12.18
CA ALA A 211 -6.58 10.17 -10.99
C ALA A 211 -5.25 9.54 -10.52
N LEU A 212 -5.06 8.22 -10.64
CA LEU A 212 -3.79 7.55 -10.34
C LEU A 212 -2.67 8.06 -11.27
N ASP A 213 -2.91 8.18 -12.57
CA ASP A 213 -1.93 8.70 -13.53
C ASP A 213 -1.60 10.19 -13.27
N GLU A 214 -2.59 11.03 -12.95
CA GLU A 214 -2.40 12.44 -12.57
C GLU A 214 -1.50 12.59 -11.33
N ARG A 215 -1.72 11.77 -10.29
CA ARG A 215 -0.91 11.76 -9.07
C ARG A 215 0.48 11.17 -9.30
N ARG A 216 0.59 10.14 -10.14
CA ARG A 216 1.87 9.56 -10.58
C ARG A 216 2.73 10.58 -11.32
N VAL A 217 2.17 11.31 -12.28
CA VAL A 217 2.85 12.41 -13.01
C VAL A 217 3.25 13.54 -12.06
N SER A 218 2.39 13.88 -11.10
CA SER A 218 2.69 14.89 -10.07
C SER A 218 3.85 14.46 -9.17
N LEU A 219 3.92 13.18 -8.78
CA LEU A 219 5.01 12.63 -7.97
C LEU A 219 6.33 12.51 -8.77
N LEU A 220 6.27 12.11 -10.04
CA LEU A 220 7.44 12.13 -10.94
C LEU A 220 7.99 13.55 -11.08
N SER A 221 7.12 14.53 -11.32
CA SER A 221 7.49 15.95 -11.42
C SER A 221 8.14 16.48 -10.13
N LEU A 222 7.63 16.05 -8.96
CA LEU A 222 8.22 16.37 -7.65
C LEU A 222 9.61 15.74 -7.48
N LEU A 223 9.79 14.48 -7.88
CA LEU A 223 11.07 13.78 -7.81
C LEU A 223 12.09 14.42 -8.75
N ASP A 224 11.72 14.71 -10.00
CA ASP A 224 12.61 15.33 -10.99
C ASP A 224 13.05 16.74 -10.55
N ALA A 225 12.14 17.55 -10.00
CA ALA A 225 12.48 18.85 -9.43
C ALA A 225 13.47 18.74 -8.25
N LYS A 226 13.29 17.76 -7.35
CA LYS A 226 14.22 17.51 -6.24
C LYS A 226 15.57 16.98 -6.73
N ILE A 227 15.58 16.06 -7.69
CA ILE A 227 16.79 15.48 -8.28
C ILE A 227 17.61 16.57 -8.99
N ALA A 228 16.95 17.50 -9.71
CA ALA A 228 17.61 18.65 -10.31
C ALA A 228 18.18 19.63 -9.26
N ALA A 229 17.49 19.84 -8.14
CA ALA A 229 17.90 20.79 -7.11
C ALA A 229 18.98 20.26 -6.13
N SER A 230 19.05 18.95 -5.89
CA SER A 230 19.90 18.36 -4.84
C SER A 230 20.71 17.14 -5.29
N GLY A 231 20.59 16.71 -6.54
CA GLY A 231 21.29 15.56 -7.11
C GLY A 231 20.60 14.22 -6.84
N GLY A 232 20.63 13.34 -7.83
CA GLY A 232 19.95 12.04 -7.78
C GLY A 232 20.37 11.17 -6.60
N ALA A 233 21.66 11.14 -6.26
CA ALA A 233 22.20 10.32 -5.18
C ALA A 233 21.79 10.78 -3.77
N ALA A 234 21.50 12.07 -3.57
CA ALA A 234 21.01 12.59 -2.30
C ALA A 234 19.52 12.29 -2.12
N VAL A 235 18.73 12.55 -3.16
CA VAL A 235 17.27 12.35 -3.15
C VAL A 235 16.89 10.87 -3.13
N GLN A 236 17.54 10.03 -3.94
CA GLN A 236 17.27 8.60 -4.04
C GLN A 236 18.28 7.80 -3.21
N SER A 237 18.26 8.03 -1.88
CA SER A 237 19.25 7.50 -0.94
C SER A 237 18.77 6.32 -0.07
N LEU A 238 17.47 6.03 -0.03
CA LEU A 238 16.84 4.97 0.80
C LEU A 238 16.68 3.61 0.06
#